data_AF-A0A955DSN6-F1
#
_entry.id   AF-A0A955DSN6-F1
#
_cell.length_a   1.000
_cell.length_b   1.000
_cell.length_c   1.000
_cell.angle_alpha   90.00
_cell.angle_beta   90.00
_cell.angle_gamma   90.00
#
_symmetry.space_group_name_H-M   'P 1'
#
loop_
_entity.id
_entity.type
_entity.pdbx_description
1 polymer ?
#
loop_
_entity_poly.entity_id
_entity_poly.type
_entity_poly.pdbx_seq_one_letter_code
_entity_poly.pdbx_strand_id
1 'polypeptide(L)'
;MSMFHRRLLLLMTLVMVVIVLLGAQVGRLSIFEGDQRRSIAESSLDRVTYLPTYRGRIIDRKGNVLARDRASYEVAVDYDVITGDWALAQAERAARKEIGREGWSELSRHERQQRAAQFLPKFEDERQQLWTMICLLGEIDRDELNDRLDRIKRRVESMAAVVHDRQRQSALREYGGESGTFEFIPRPIYEQEATHVVLDQLRDDIALEFNRFAQSRPGMIEVRDAHRREYPWERVE
;
A
#
# COMPACT_ATOMS: atom_id res chain seq x y z
N MET A 1 -18.22 54.77 -34.31
CA MET A 1 -18.17 53.44 -33.66
C MET A 1 -19.34 53.30 -32.71
N SER A 2 -20.30 52.41 -32.98
CA SER A 2 -21.48 52.24 -32.12
C SER A 2 -21.10 51.69 -30.74
N MET A 3 -21.90 52.00 -29.72
CA MET A 3 -21.71 51.56 -28.33
C MET A 3 -21.48 50.05 -28.18
N PHE A 4 -21.99 49.24 -29.12
CA PHE A 4 -21.81 47.79 -29.19
C PHE A 4 -20.35 47.40 -29.49
N HIS A 5 -19.70 48.07 -30.44
CA HIS A 5 -18.31 47.78 -30.81
C HIS A 5 -17.33 48.08 -29.66
N ARG A 6 -17.61 49.13 -28.88
CA ARG A 6 -16.80 49.47 -27.69
C ARG A 6 -16.93 48.41 -26.58
N ARG A 7 -18.14 47.91 -26.32
CA ARG A 7 -18.37 46.85 -25.33
C ARG A 7 -17.75 45.53 -25.76
N LEU A 8 -17.87 45.18 -27.05
CA LEU A 8 -17.27 43.97 -27.62
C LEU A 8 -15.73 44.00 -27.55
N LEU A 9 -15.11 45.13 -27.89
CA LEU A 9 -13.66 45.33 -27.75
C LEU A 9 -13.19 45.23 -26.30
N LEU A 10 -13.97 45.75 -25.36
CA LEU A 10 -13.66 45.65 -23.93
C LEU A 10 -13.67 44.19 -23.45
N LEU A 11 -14.71 43.43 -23.84
CA LEU A 11 -14.84 42.01 -23.53
C LEU A 11 -13.72 41.17 -24.16
N MET A 12 -13.39 41.45 -25.42
CA MET A 12 -12.31 40.74 -26.12
C MET A 12 -10.95 41.02 -25.48
N THR A 13 -10.68 42.28 -25.11
CA THR A 13 -9.44 42.65 -24.41
C THR A 13 -9.37 41.97 -23.04
N LEU A 14 -10.48 41.94 -22.29
CA LEU A 14 -10.55 41.26 -20.99
C LEU A 14 -10.23 39.76 -21.13
N VAL A 15 -10.85 39.08 -22.09
CA VAL A 15 -10.59 37.66 -22.38
C VAL A 15 -9.13 37.44 -22.79
N MET A 16 -8.58 38.31 -23.64
CA MET A 16 -7.19 38.24 -24.06
C MET A 16 -6.23 38.35 -22.86
N VAL A 17 -6.49 39.27 -21.93
CA VAL A 17 -5.70 39.43 -20.72
C VAL A 17 -5.74 38.16 -19.85
N VAL A 18 -6.92 37.55 -19.69
CA VAL A 18 -7.04 36.29 -18.93
C VAL A 18 -6.25 35.16 -19.59
N ILE A 19 -6.32 35.02 -20.92
CA ILE A 19 -5.56 34.00 -21.66
C ILE A 19 -4.05 34.21 -21.48
N VAL A 20 -3.58 35.45 -21.57
CA VAL A 20 -2.16 35.79 -21.37
C VAL A 20 -1.71 35.46 -19.95
N LEU A 21 -2.52 35.77 -18.94
CA LEU A 21 -2.22 35.44 -17.54
C LEU A 21 -2.14 33.93 -17.31
N LEU A 22 -3.08 33.16 -17.86
CA LEU A 22 -3.06 31.70 -17.77
C LEU A 22 -1.85 31.10 -18.50
N GLY A 23 -1.52 31.61 -19.70
CA GLY A 23 -0.34 31.20 -20.45
C GLY A 23 0.97 31.50 -19.70
N ALA A 24 1.07 32.68 -19.08
CA ALA A 24 2.20 33.03 -18.24
C ALA A 24 2.31 32.11 -17.01
N GLN A 25 1.19 31.73 -16.40
CA GLN A 25 1.16 30.80 -15.27
C GLN A 25 1.59 29.38 -15.68
N VAL A 26 1.14 28.89 -16.84
CA VAL A 26 1.58 27.60 -17.38
C VAL A 26 3.08 27.64 -17.71
N GLY A 27 3.57 28.72 -18.30
CA GLY A 27 5.00 28.93 -18.57
C GLY A 27 5.82 28.95 -17.29
N ARG A 28 5.35 29.65 -16.24
CA ARG A 28 5.98 29.64 -14.91
C ARG A 28 6.08 28.22 -14.36
N LEU A 29 4.98 27.48 -14.38
CA LEU A 29 4.91 26.13 -13.81
C LEU A 29 5.75 25.11 -14.60
N SER A 30 5.78 25.24 -15.93
CA SER A 30 6.40 24.25 -16.82
C SER A 30 7.88 24.52 -17.08
N ILE A 31 8.30 25.79 -17.13
CA ILE A 31 9.67 26.17 -17.47
C ILE A 31 10.49 26.47 -16.21
N PHE A 32 9.95 27.25 -15.26
CA PHE A 32 10.72 27.63 -14.06
C PHE A 32 10.64 26.58 -12.95
N GLU A 33 9.47 25.96 -12.74
CA GLU A 33 9.29 24.89 -11.75
C GLU A 33 9.38 23.48 -12.37
N GLY A 34 9.60 23.38 -13.68
CA GLY A 34 9.61 22.13 -14.44
C GLY A 34 10.66 21.15 -13.95
N ASP A 35 11.92 21.59 -13.85
CA ASP A 35 13.04 20.73 -13.44
C ASP A 35 12.89 20.21 -12.01
N GLN A 36 12.42 21.06 -11.09
CA GLN A 36 12.19 20.66 -9.70
C GLN A 36 11.05 19.64 -9.58
N ARG A 37 9.92 19.88 -10.27
CA ARG A 37 8.78 18.95 -10.26
C ARG A 37 9.10 17.64 -10.98
N ARG A 38 9.91 17.72 -12.05
CA ARG A 38 10.41 16.55 -12.76
C ARG A 38 11.35 15.73 -11.87
N SER A 39 12.28 16.35 -11.17
CA SER A 39 13.16 15.67 -10.22
C SER A 39 12.39 15.01 -9.08
N ILE A 40 11.34 15.65 -8.55
CA ILE A 40 10.44 15.03 -7.54
C ILE A 40 9.66 13.85 -8.12
N ALA A 41 9.20 13.95 -9.37
CA ALA A 41 8.53 12.85 -10.04
C ALA A 41 9.48 11.67 -10.34
N GLU A 42 10.71 11.98 -10.76
CA GLU A 42 11.76 11.00 -11.03
C GLU A 42 12.26 10.32 -9.75
N SER A 43 12.42 11.06 -8.65
CA SER A 43 12.80 10.46 -7.36
C SER A 43 11.71 9.56 -6.78
N SER A 44 10.44 9.77 -7.15
CA SER A 44 9.35 8.85 -6.82
C SER A 44 9.35 7.57 -7.67
N LEU A 45 10.11 7.51 -8.77
CA LEU A 45 10.24 6.31 -9.60
C LEU A 45 11.36 5.38 -9.13
N ASP A 46 12.36 5.90 -8.42
CA ASP A 46 13.49 5.12 -7.93
C ASP A 46 13.11 4.34 -6.66
N ARG A 47 12.72 3.07 -6.84
CA ARG A 47 12.52 2.14 -5.74
C ARG A 47 13.81 1.37 -5.46
N VAL A 48 14.57 1.84 -4.47
CA VAL A 48 15.74 1.10 -3.96
C VAL A 48 15.25 -0.09 -3.14
N THR A 49 15.53 -1.31 -3.60
CA THR A 49 15.28 -2.54 -2.84
C THR A 49 16.61 -3.20 -2.51
N TYR A 50 16.86 -3.45 -1.23
CA TYR A 50 18.03 -4.21 -0.82
C TYR A 50 17.81 -5.70 -1.11
N LEU A 51 18.70 -6.28 -1.92
CA LEU A 51 18.74 -7.72 -2.10
C LEU A 51 19.32 -8.36 -0.83
N PRO A 52 18.71 -9.44 -0.31
CA PRO A 52 19.26 -10.15 0.83
C PRO A 52 20.65 -10.71 0.52
N THR A 53 21.49 -10.82 1.55
CA THR A 53 22.83 -11.42 1.40
C THR A 53 22.72 -12.95 1.28
N TYR A 54 23.56 -13.54 0.44
CA TYR A 54 23.63 -15.00 0.28
C TYR A 54 24.56 -15.63 1.33
N ARG A 55 24.11 -16.68 2.04
CA ARG A 55 24.99 -17.46 2.90
C ARG A 55 25.70 -18.54 2.09
N GLY A 56 27.03 -18.58 2.20
CA GLY A 56 27.87 -19.60 1.57
C GLY A 56 27.42 -21.05 1.81
N ARG A 57 27.85 -21.94 0.92
CA ARG A 57 27.61 -23.38 1.03
C ARG A 57 28.44 -23.96 2.17
N ILE A 58 27.82 -24.81 2.98
CA ILE A 58 28.52 -25.64 3.98
C ILE A 58 28.82 -26.97 3.31
N ILE A 59 30.09 -27.36 3.30
CA ILE A 59 30.56 -28.61 2.72
C ILE A 59 31.22 -29.48 3.80
N ASP A 60 31.05 -30.80 3.69
CA ASP A 60 31.80 -31.78 4.47
C ASP A 60 33.24 -31.91 3.95
N ARG A 61 34.13 -32.55 4.72
CA ARG A 61 35.51 -32.89 4.36
C ARG A 61 35.63 -33.61 3.01
N LYS A 62 34.60 -34.36 2.61
CA LYS A 62 34.54 -35.08 1.32
C LYS A 62 34.03 -34.21 0.16
N GLY A 63 33.71 -32.94 0.40
CA GLY A 63 33.16 -32.02 -0.61
C GLY A 63 31.63 -32.10 -0.79
N ASN A 64 30.94 -32.92 -0.01
CA ASN A 64 29.48 -33.04 -0.07
C ASN A 64 28.81 -31.78 0.52
N VAL A 65 27.82 -31.23 -0.16
CA VAL A 65 27.09 -30.03 0.29
C VAL A 65 26.11 -30.41 1.41
N LEU A 66 26.37 -29.95 2.62
CA LEU A 66 25.50 -30.16 3.80
C LEU A 66 24.38 -29.13 3.86
N ALA A 67 24.66 -27.89 3.45
CA ALA A 67 23.64 -26.85 3.41
C ALA A 67 23.96 -25.82 2.31
N ARG A 68 22.94 -25.38 1.58
CA ARG A 68 23.05 -24.35 0.54
C ARG A 68 21.82 -23.47 0.55
N ASP A 69 22.00 -22.20 0.20
CA ASP A 69 20.87 -21.33 -0.10
C ASP A 69 20.45 -21.55 -1.56
N ARG A 70 19.14 -21.64 -1.80
CA ARG A 70 18.53 -21.70 -3.12
C ARG A 70 17.59 -20.50 -3.27
N ALA A 71 17.63 -19.85 -4.43
CA ALA A 71 16.69 -18.79 -4.76
C ALA A 71 15.25 -19.32 -4.73
N SER A 72 14.36 -18.54 -4.15
CA SER A 72 12.93 -18.79 -4.07
C SER A 72 12.19 -17.47 -4.07
N TYR A 73 10.86 -17.51 -4.16
CA TYR A 73 10.05 -16.31 -4.02
C TYR A 73 9.19 -16.39 -2.76
N GLU A 74 8.74 -15.23 -2.30
CA GLU A 74 7.74 -15.12 -1.23
C GLU A 74 6.63 -14.17 -1.66
N VAL A 75 5.42 -14.40 -1.15
CA VAL A 75 4.26 -13.53 -1.33
C VAL A 75 3.97 -12.85 0.00
N ALA A 76 4.14 -11.53 0.00
CA ALA A 76 3.75 -10.66 1.09
C ALA A 76 2.40 -10.01 0.79
N VAL A 77 1.54 -9.91 1.80
CA VAL A 77 0.21 -9.33 1.69
C VAL A 77 0.14 -8.08 2.57
N ASP A 78 -0.46 -7.02 2.07
CA ASP A 78 -0.65 -5.79 2.81
C ASP A 78 -1.46 -6.02 4.10
N TYR A 79 -1.07 -5.38 5.20
CA TYR A 79 -1.71 -5.59 6.49
C TYR A 79 -3.19 -5.20 6.46
N ASP A 80 -3.57 -4.16 5.72
CA ASP A 80 -4.95 -3.73 5.57
C ASP A 80 -5.80 -4.79 4.84
N VAL A 81 -5.18 -5.57 3.95
CA VAL A 81 -5.85 -6.71 3.28
C VAL A 81 -6.06 -7.86 4.27
N ILE A 82 -5.12 -8.06 5.19
CA ILE A 82 -5.19 -9.09 6.24
C ILE A 82 -6.29 -8.76 7.26
N THR A 83 -6.43 -7.49 7.66
CA THR A 83 -7.46 -7.03 8.60
C THR A 83 -8.83 -6.85 7.94
N GLY A 84 -8.86 -6.59 6.63
CA GLY A 84 -10.07 -6.27 5.87
C GLY A 84 -10.29 -4.76 5.67
N ASP A 85 -9.48 -3.92 6.30
CA ASP A 85 -9.53 -2.47 6.18
C ASP A 85 -9.31 -1.99 4.73
N TRP A 86 -8.56 -2.77 3.94
CA TRP A 86 -8.36 -2.49 2.51
C TRP A 86 -9.68 -2.48 1.75
N ALA A 87 -10.56 -3.45 2.00
CA ALA A 87 -11.83 -3.56 1.29
C ALA A 87 -12.75 -2.38 1.64
N LEU A 88 -12.76 -1.97 2.90
CA LEU A 88 -13.46 -0.77 3.37
C LEU A 88 -12.90 0.50 2.70
N ALA A 89 -11.58 0.66 2.68
CA ALA A 89 -10.93 1.82 2.06
C ALA A 89 -11.20 1.89 0.55
N GLN A 90 -11.16 0.77 -0.17
CA GLN A 90 -11.52 0.74 -1.59
C GLN A 90 -12.99 1.05 -1.83
N ALA A 91 -13.89 0.53 -0.97
CA ALA A 91 -15.32 0.79 -1.05
C ALA A 91 -15.63 2.28 -0.86
N GLU A 92 -14.99 2.94 0.11
CA GLU A 92 -15.10 4.38 0.31
C GLU A 92 -14.55 5.17 -0.89
N ARG A 93 -13.40 4.78 -1.44
CA ARG A 93 -12.83 5.42 -2.63
C ARG A 93 -13.75 5.28 -3.85
N ALA A 94 -14.36 4.12 -4.04
CA ALA A 94 -15.32 3.86 -5.11
C ALA A 94 -16.58 4.73 -4.95
N ALA A 95 -17.16 4.75 -3.75
CA ALA A 95 -18.32 5.59 -3.44
C ALA A 95 -18.03 7.08 -3.64
N ARG A 96 -16.85 7.55 -3.20
CA ARG A 96 -16.40 8.93 -3.41
C ARG A 96 -16.20 9.26 -4.88
N LYS A 97 -15.70 8.30 -5.69
CA LYS A 97 -15.49 8.49 -7.12
C LYS A 97 -16.81 8.60 -7.88
N GLU A 98 -17.83 7.84 -7.48
CA GLU A 98 -19.16 7.85 -8.12
C GLU A 98 -19.89 9.19 -7.88
N ILE A 99 -19.89 9.69 -6.65
CA ILE A 99 -20.64 10.90 -6.25
C ILE A 99 -19.87 12.17 -6.60
N GLY A 100 -18.54 12.09 -6.72
CA GLY A 100 -17.67 13.24 -6.90
C GLY A 100 -17.35 13.93 -5.57
N ARG A 101 -16.37 14.85 -5.63
CA ARG A 101 -15.79 15.47 -4.43
C ARG A 101 -16.79 16.33 -3.64
N GLU A 102 -17.60 17.12 -4.34
CA GLU A 102 -18.56 18.05 -3.73
C GLU A 102 -19.69 17.29 -3.02
N GLY A 103 -20.34 16.35 -3.72
CA GLY A 103 -21.36 15.52 -3.11
C GLY A 103 -20.83 14.67 -1.94
N TRP A 104 -19.58 14.19 -2.00
CA TRP A 104 -18.97 13.47 -0.87
C TRP A 104 -18.79 14.33 0.39
N SER A 105 -18.44 15.62 0.21
CA SER A 105 -18.24 16.53 1.35
C SER A 105 -19.54 16.87 2.06
N GLU A 106 -20.67 16.91 1.35
CA GLU A 106 -21.98 17.23 1.91
C GLU A 106 -22.59 16.08 2.71
N LEU A 107 -22.22 14.83 2.41
CA LEU A 107 -22.72 13.66 3.12
C LEU A 107 -22.23 13.63 4.57
N SER A 108 -23.14 13.26 5.48
CA SER A 108 -22.80 12.91 6.86
C SER A 108 -21.95 11.64 6.93
N ARG A 109 -21.28 11.41 8.06
CA ARG A 109 -20.47 10.20 8.29
C ARG A 109 -21.25 8.91 8.06
N HIS A 110 -22.51 8.88 8.52
CA HIS A 110 -23.38 7.72 8.38
C HIS A 110 -23.78 7.47 6.93
N GLU A 111 -24.12 8.52 6.17
CA GLU A 111 -24.46 8.38 4.75
C GLU A 111 -23.25 7.95 3.92
N ARG A 112 -22.05 8.47 4.22
CA ARG A 112 -20.80 8.00 3.60
C ARG A 112 -20.59 6.50 3.83
N GLN A 113 -20.81 6.03 5.06
CA GLN A 113 -20.70 4.61 5.40
C GLN A 113 -21.74 3.75 4.68
N GLN A 114 -23.00 4.21 4.59
CA GLN A 114 -24.04 3.52 3.84
C GLN A 114 -23.71 3.41 2.34
N ARG A 115 -23.15 4.46 1.75
CA ARG A 115 -22.71 4.43 0.34
C ARG A 115 -21.54 3.48 0.15
N ALA A 116 -20.52 3.55 1.00
CA ALA A 116 -19.40 2.63 0.96
C ALA A 116 -19.86 1.16 1.10
N ALA A 117 -20.82 0.88 1.98
CA ALA A 117 -21.36 -0.46 2.17
C ALA A 117 -21.96 -1.08 0.90
N GLN A 118 -22.40 -0.27 -0.08
CA GLN A 118 -22.89 -0.78 -1.37
C GLN A 118 -21.77 -1.36 -2.24
N PHE A 119 -20.56 -0.81 -2.13
CA PHE A 119 -19.38 -1.27 -2.87
C PHE A 119 -18.59 -2.35 -2.14
N LEU A 120 -18.78 -2.48 -0.82
CA LEU A 120 -18.02 -3.42 0.01
C LEU A 120 -18.04 -4.87 -0.49
N PRO A 121 -19.19 -5.47 -0.90
CA PRO A 121 -19.21 -6.86 -1.35
C PRO A 121 -18.28 -7.16 -2.52
N LYS A 122 -18.11 -6.19 -3.43
CA LYS A 122 -17.21 -6.34 -4.58
C LYS A 122 -15.76 -6.49 -4.12
N PHE A 123 -15.31 -5.63 -3.21
CA PHE A 123 -13.91 -5.65 -2.75
C PHE A 123 -13.64 -6.81 -1.78
N GLU A 124 -14.64 -7.24 -1.01
CA GLU A 124 -14.55 -8.49 -0.25
C GLU A 124 -14.43 -9.72 -1.15
N ASP A 125 -15.13 -9.75 -2.30
CA ASP A 125 -14.96 -10.83 -3.28
C ASP A 125 -13.55 -10.84 -3.88
N GLU A 126 -12.99 -9.67 -4.24
CA GLU A 126 -11.61 -9.57 -4.71
C GLU A 126 -10.59 -10.07 -3.66
N ARG A 127 -10.83 -9.74 -2.39
CA ARG A 127 -10.04 -10.24 -1.26
C ARG A 127 -10.18 -11.75 -1.10
N GLN A 128 -11.38 -12.29 -1.26
CA GLN A 128 -11.64 -13.73 -1.17
C GLN A 128 -11.03 -14.49 -2.36
N GLN A 129 -10.98 -13.90 -3.56
CA GLN A 129 -10.27 -14.44 -4.72
C GLN A 129 -8.77 -14.55 -4.44
N LEU A 130 -8.16 -13.53 -3.81
CA LEU A 130 -6.76 -13.60 -3.38
C LEU A 130 -6.52 -14.78 -2.44
N TRP A 131 -7.36 -14.95 -1.42
CA TRP A 131 -7.22 -16.07 -0.48
C TRP A 131 -7.38 -17.43 -1.15
N THR A 132 -8.33 -17.55 -2.06
CA THR A 132 -8.56 -18.77 -2.83
C THR A 132 -7.33 -19.10 -3.67
N MET A 133 -6.73 -18.10 -4.32
CA MET A 133 -5.51 -18.25 -5.10
C MET A 133 -4.30 -18.63 -4.22
N ILE A 134 -4.16 -18.04 -3.04
CA ILE A 134 -3.11 -18.37 -2.07
C ILE A 134 -3.23 -19.83 -1.61
N CYS A 135 -4.42 -20.30 -1.26
CA CYS A 135 -4.63 -21.71 -0.90
C CYS A 135 -4.33 -22.65 -2.07
N LEU A 136 -4.84 -22.33 -3.27
CA LEU A 136 -4.70 -23.18 -4.45
C LEU A 136 -3.24 -23.30 -4.91
N LEU A 137 -2.54 -22.17 -5.06
CA LEU A 137 -1.16 -22.15 -5.57
C LEU A 137 -0.13 -22.43 -4.48
N GLY A 138 -0.43 -22.09 -3.23
CA GLY A 138 0.43 -22.37 -2.08
C GLY A 138 0.31 -23.79 -1.56
N GLU A 139 -0.62 -24.59 -2.09
CA GLU A 139 -0.93 -25.97 -1.64
C GLU A 139 -1.21 -26.04 -0.12
N ILE A 140 -1.83 -24.99 0.43
CA ILE A 140 -2.26 -24.92 1.83
C ILE A 140 -3.78 -24.87 1.91
N ASP A 141 -4.33 -25.42 2.98
CA ASP A 141 -5.77 -25.30 3.24
C ASP A 141 -6.13 -23.92 3.82
N ARG A 142 -7.43 -23.70 4.00
CA ARG A 142 -7.94 -22.42 4.50
C ARG A 142 -7.64 -22.22 5.99
N ASP A 143 -7.55 -23.30 6.76
CA ASP A 143 -7.33 -23.23 8.21
C ASP A 143 -5.88 -22.87 8.50
N GLU A 144 -4.93 -23.50 7.80
CA GLU A 144 -3.51 -23.14 7.87
C GLU A 144 -3.26 -21.69 7.43
N LEU A 145 -3.95 -21.23 6.37
CA LEU A 145 -3.89 -19.82 5.97
C LEU A 145 -4.41 -18.91 7.08
N ASN A 146 -5.56 -19.21 7.68
CA ASN A 146 -6.11 -18.41 8.78
C ASN A 146 -5.16 -18.37 9.98
N ASP A 147 -4.56 -19.50 10.34
CA ASP A 147 -3.56 -19.60 11.40
C ASP A 147 -2.33 -18.72 11.14
N ARG A 148 -1.85 -18.68 9.88
CA ARG A 148 -0.76 -17.79 9.45
C ARG A 148 -1.16 -16.32 9.61
N LEU A 149 -2.35 -15.95 9.13
CA LEU A 149 -2.87 -14.59 9.24
C LEU A 149 -3.03 -14.14 10.70
N ASP A 150 -3.55 -15.01 11.56
CA ASP A 150 -3.76 -14.72 12.97
C ASP A 150 -2.45 -14.61 13.75
N ARG A 151 -1.40 -15.35 13.35
CA ARG A 151 -0.05 -15.12 13.88
C ARG A 151 0.49 -13.75 13.49
N ILE A 152 0.29 -13.32 12.25
CA ILE A 152 0.70 -12.00 11.77
C ILE A 152 -0.02 -10.91 12.57
N LYS A 153 -1.36 -10.97 12.64
CA LYS A 153 -2.20 -10.02 13.40
C LYS A 153 -1.73 -9.89 14.84
N ARG A 154 -1.65 -11.01 15.57
CA ARG A 154 -1.21 -11.01 16.98
C ARG A 154 0.16 -10.38 17.16
N ARG A 155 1.11 -10.65 16.26
CA ARG A 155 2.45 -10.07 16.32
C ARG A 155 2.41 -8.56 16.12
N VAL A 156 1.70 -8.07 15.10
CA VAL A 156 1.58 -6.63 14.81
C VAL A 156 0.83 -5.91 15.93
N GLU A 157 -0.27 -6.46 16.42
CA GLU A 157 -1.03 -5.90 17.55
C GLU A 157 -0.21 -5.82 18.83
N SER A 158 0.61 -6.85 19.12
CA SER A 158 1.51 -6.83 20.27
C SER A 158 2.55 -5.72 20.16
N MET A 159 3.12 -5.51 18.97
CA MET A 159 4.07 -4.42 18.71
C MET A 159 3.38 -3.06 18.81
N ALA A 160 2.20 -2.92 18.21
CA ALA A 160 1.40 -1.70 18.24
C ALA A 160 1.03 -1.32 19.68
N ALA A 161 0.61 -2.27 20.52
CA ALA A 161 0.30 -2.02 21.92
C ALA A 161 1.49 -1.39 22.67
N VAL A 162 2.69 -1.94 22.48
CA VAL A 162 3.91 -1.43 23.13
C VAL A 162 4.27 -0.03 22.62
N VAL A 163 4.18 0.21 21.31
CA VAL A 163 4.51 1.51 20.71
C VAL A 163 3.46 2.56 21.07
N HIS A 164 2.17 2.24 21.03
CA HIS A 164 1.09 3.14 21.40
C HIS A 164 1.16 3.52 22.89
N ASP A 165 1.52 2.59 23.77
CA ASP A 165 1.75 2.92 25.18
C ASP A 165 2.89 3.94 25.35
N ARG A 166 4.02 3.73 24.65
CA ARG A 166 5.13 4.69 24.63
C ARG A 166 4.72 6.05 24.07
N GLN A 167 3.98 6.07 22.96
CA GLN A 167 3.46 7.30 22.36
C GLN A 167 2.54 8.05 23.34
N ARG A 168 1.63 7.33 24.01
CA ARG A 168 0.73 7.89 25.01
C ARG A 168 1.49 8.49 26.19
N GLN A 169 2.47 7.77 26.73
CA GLN A 169 3.31 8.28 27.83
C GLN A 169 4.10 9.52 27.42
N SER A 170 4.64 9.55 26.20
CA SER A 170 5.33 10.73 25.68
C SER A 170 4.38 11.92 25.57
N ALA A 171 3.19 11.71 25.01
CA ALA A 171 2.19 12.76 24.85
C ALA A 171 1.68 13.29 26.20
N LEU A 172 1.50 12.42 27.20
CA LEU A 172 1.14 12.82 28.56
C LEU A 172 2.24 13.66 29.23
N ARG A 173 3.52 13.37 28.99
CA ARG A 173 4.62 14.19 29.54
C ARG A 173 4.68 15.57 28.90
N GLU A 174 4.36 15.65 27.61
CA GLU A 174 4.48 16.89 26.82
C GLU A 174 3.25 17.78 26.97
N TYR A 175 2.05 17.20 27.04
CA TYR A 175 0.76 17.91 26.99
C TYR A 175 -0.12 17.70 28.22
N GLY A 176 0.23 16.81 29.15
CA GLY A 176 -0.62 16.45 30.31
C GLY A 176 -0.65 17.45 31.46
N GLY A 177 -0.07 18.65 31.28
CA GLY A 177 0.05 19.68 32.31
C GLY A 177 -1.07 20.72 32.37
N GLU A 178 -1.91 20.85 31.33
CA GLU A 178 -2.91 21.92 31.26
C GLU A 178 -4.32 21.36 31.04
N SER A 179 -5.22 21.73 31.96
CA SER A 179 -6.65 21.45 32.16
C SER A 179 -7.56 21.35 30.92
N GLY A 180 -7.25 20.50 29.96
CA GLY A 180 -8.10 20.12 28.84
C GLY A 180 -8.27 18.60 28.75
N THR A 181 -9.41 18.15 28.22
CA THR A 181 -9.64 16.75 27.85
C THR A 181 -8.70 16.38 26.71
N PHE A 182 -7.49 15.92 27.02
CA PHE A 182 -6.53 15.46 26.03
C PHE A 182 -6.99 14.10 25.47
N GLU A 183 -7.50 14.09 24.24
CA GLU A 183 -7.79 12.86 23.51
C GLU A 183 -6.54 12.40 22.75
N PHE A 184 -5.96 11.28 23.19
CA PHE A 184 -4.81 10.67 22.53
C PHE A 184 -5.25 9.80 21.36
N ILE A 185 -4.81 10.16 20.16
CA ILE A 185 -4.98 9.35 18.95
C ILE A 185 -3.62 8.72 18.61
N PRO A 186 -3.45 7.39 18.68
CA PRO A 186 -2.19 6.75 18.34
C PRO A 186 -1.89 6.92 16.86
N ARG A 187 -0.62 7.15 16.53
CA ARG A 187 -0.15 7.12 15.15
C ARG A 187 0.13 5.67 14.74
N PRO A 188 -0.28 5.24 13.54
CA PRO A 188 0.04 3.91 13.02
C PRO A 188 1.52 3.60 13.11
N ILE A 189 1.84 2.32 13.33
CA ILE A 189 3.21 1.81 13.30
C ILE A 189 3.56 1.34 11.88
N TYR A 190 4.85 1.28 11.58
CA TYR A 190 5.34 0.81 10.28
C TYR A 190 4.78 -0.57 9.92
N GLU A 191 4.69 -1.49 10.89
CA GLU A 191 4.20 -2.84 10.68
C GLU A 191 2.72 -2.91 10.31
N GLN A 192 1.92 -1.88 10.63
CA GLN A 192 0.52 -1.78 10.20
C GLN A 192 0.38 -1.26 8.77
N GLU A 193 1.41 -0.60 8.24
CA GLU A 193 1.45 -0.10 6.86
C GLU A 193 2.33 -0.97 5.94
N ALA A 194 2.97 -2.00 6.51
CA ALA A 194 3.87 -2.90 5.80
C ALA A 194 3.15 -4.16 5.29
N THR A 195 3.69 -4.75 4.23
CA THR A 195 3.25 -6.07 3.75
C THR A 195 3.97 -7.20 4.51
N HIS A 196 3.24 -8.27 4.82
CA HIS A 196 3.71 -9.41 5.62
C HIS A 196 3.70 -10.69 4.81
N VAL A 197 4.76 -11.48 4.92
CA VAL A 197 4.91 -12.75 4.20
C VAL A 197 3.86 -13.76 4.65
N VAL A 198 3.06 -14.27 3.71
CA VAL A 198 2.01 -15.27 3.93
C VAL A 198 2.42 -16.63 3.33
N LEU A 199 3.03 -16.61 2.16
CA LEU A 199 3.62 -17.79 1.52
C LEU A 199 5.11 -17.55 1.30
N ASP A 200 5.91 -18.55 1.64
CA ASP A 200 7.34 -18.59 1.42
C ASP A 200 7.70 -19.74 0.47
N GLN A 201 8.96 -19.74 0.01
CA GLN A 201 9.54 -20.86 -0.74
C GLN A 201 8.82 -21.21 -2.04
N LEU A 202 8.28 -20.19 -2.71
CA LEU A 202 7.54 -20.35 -3.96
C LEU A 202 8.48 -20.65 -5.12
N ARG A 203 7.97 -21.47 -6.04
CA ARG A 203 8.60 -21.72 -7.33
C ARG A 203 8.34 -20.56 -8.29
N ASP A 204 9.19 -20.41 -9.29
CA ASP A 204 9.16 -19.34 -10.29
C ASP A 204 7.81 -19.27 -11.04
N ASP A 205 7.23 -20.42 -11.40
CA ASP A 205 5.95 -20.49 -12.12
C ASP A 205 4.79 -19.96 -11.28
N ILE A 206 4.76 -20.34 -9.99
CA ILE A 206 3.77 -19.85 -9.03
C ILE A 206 3.98 -18.35 -8.76
N ALA A 207 5.23 -17.93 -8.59
CA ALA A 207 5.57 -16.52 -8.36
C ALA A 207 5.15 -15.63 -9.54
N LEU A 208 5.24 -16.13 -10.78
CA LEU A 208 4.78 -15.44 -11.97
C LEU A 208 3.26 -15.19 -11.94
N GLU A 209 2.46 -16.17 -11.50
CA GLU A 209 1.01 -16.01 -11.38
C GLU A 209 0.65 -14.97 -10.31
N PHE A 210 1.32 -14.98 -9.15
CA PHE A 210 1.15 -13.94 -8.15
C PHE A 210 1.57 -12.56 -8.65
N ASN A 211 2.62 -12.46 -9.46
CA ASN A 211 3.02 -11.20 -10.09
C ASN A 211 1.95 -10.66 -11.04
N ARG A 212 1.32 -11.53 -11.86
CA ARG A 212 0.19 -11.12 -12.71
C ARG A 212 -0.98 -10.62 -11.88
N PHE A 213 -1.29 -11.30 -10.77
CA PHE A 213 -2.33 -10.84 -9.85
C PHE A 213 -1.98 -9.47 -9.25
N ALA A 214 -0.76 -9.29 -8.76
CA ALA A 214 -0.28 -8.02 -8.19
C ALA A 214 -0.36 -6.87 -9.19
N GLN A 215 -0.03 -7.10 -10.46
CA GLN A 215 -0.16 -6.11 -11.53
C GLN A 215 -1.61 -5.74 -11.83
N SER A 216 -2.53 -6.72 -11.78
CA SER A 216 -3.96 -6.48 -11.98
C SER A 216 -4.61 -5.71 -10.83
N ARG A 217 -4.09 -5.87 -9.61
CA ARG A 217 -4.62 -5.30 -8.37
C ARG A 217 -3.50 -4.74 -7.50
N PRO A 218 -2.96 -3.56 -7.85
CA PRO A 218 -1.84 -2.97 -7.14
C PRO A 218 -2.22 -2.65 -5.69
N GLY A 219 -1.27 -2.89 -4.78
CA GLY A 219 -1.43 -2.60 -3.35
C GLY A 219 -2.14 -3.69 -2.53
N MET A 220 -2.44 -4.87 -3.11
CA MET A 220 -2.92 -6.01 -2.32
C MET A 220 -1.78 -6.91 -1.85
N ILE A 221 -0.90 -7.27 -2.78
CA ILE A 221 0.22 -8.18 -2.54
C ILE A 221 1.49 -7.67 -3.19
N GLU A 222 2.61 -8.16 -2.71
CA GLU A 222 3.94 -7.96 -3.24
C GLU A 222 4.66 -9.32 -3.33
N VAL A 223 5.22 -9.62 -4.49
CA VAL A 223 6.12 -10.78 -4.66
C VAL A 223 7.54 -10.30 -4.43
N ARG A 224 8.28 -10.98 -3.57
CA ARG A 224 9.66 -10.62 -3.23
C ARG A 224 10.61 -11.77 -3.54
N ASP A 225 11.84 -11.40 -3.87
CA ASP A 225 12.95 -12.35 -3.98
C ASP A 225 13.34 -12.84 -2.59
N ALA A 226 13.44 -14.15 -2.43
CA ALA A 226 13.77 -14.81 -1.18
C ALA A 226 14.82 -15.91 -1.40
N HIS A 227 15.32 -16.46 -0.29
CA HIS A 227 16.23 -17.59 -0.30
C HIS A 227 15.78 -18.64 0.72
N ARG A 228 15.82 -19.91 0.31
CA ARG A 228 15.58 -21.04 1.19
C ARG A 228 16.89 -21.78 1.47
N ARG A 229 17.16 -22.06 2.75
CA ARG A 229 18.22 -23.00 3.13
C ARG A 229 17.76 -24.42 2.85
N GLU A 230 18.44 -25.09 1.92
CA GLU A 230 18.28 -26.51 1.67
C GLU A 230 19.36 -27.30 2.42
N TYR A 231 18.95 -28.40 3.06
CA TYR A 231 19.81 -29.39 3.70
C TYR A 231 19.68 -30.71 2.94
N PRO A 232 20.50 -30.97 1.90
CA PRO A 232 20.29 -32.10 1.00
C PRO A 232 20.33 -33.48 1.68
N TRP A 233 21.05 -33.58 2.80
CA TRP A 233 21.28 -34.85 3.51
C TRP A 233 20.37 -35.04 4.74
N GLU A 234 19.51 -34.08 5.06
CA GLU A 234 18.61 -34.17 6.22
C GLU A 234 17.35 -35.00 5.91
N ARG A 235 17.03 -35.21 4.62
CA ARG A 235 15.85 -35.99 4.17
C ARG A 235 16.17 -37.41 3.71
N VAL A 236 17.39 -37.90 3.96
CA VAL A 236 17.76 -39.28 3.63
C VAL A 236 17.52 -40.14 4.88
N GLU A 237 16.27 -40.53 5.09
CA GLU A 237 15.89 -41.72 5.88
C GLU A 237 15.52 -42.86 4.92
#